data_AF-A0A923MH06-F1
#
_entry.id   AF-A0A923MH06-F1
#
_cell.length_a   1.000
_cell.length_b   1.000
_cell.length_c   1.000
_cell.angle_alpha   90.00
_cell.angle_beta   90.00
_cell.angle_gamma   90.00
#
_symmetry.space_group_name_H-M   'P 1'
#
loop_
_entity.id
_entity.type
_entity.pdbx_description
1 polymer ?
#
loop_
_entity_poly.entity_id
_entity_poly.type
_entity_poly.pdbx_seq_one_letter_code
_entity_poly.pdbx_strand_id
1 'polypeptide(L)'
;MKRISQKRRLMVIKYQNQRDVDRLDTCLKMCCFPHVIFKEYEFVGGGALWKIYIDRGNLTWKQVMAEVNRVHATKFEFINDGSYIQDGRLYTPLVIQK
;
A
#
# COMPACT_ATOMS: atom_id res chain seq x y z
N MET A 1 -11.46 -3.42 23.10
CA MET A 1 -10.75 -2.76 21.97
C MET A 1 -11.79 -2.36 20.93
N LYS A 2 -11.91 -1.07 20.60
CA LYS A 2 -12.88 -0.59 19.60
C LYS A 2 -12.49 -1.13 18.22
N ARG A 3 -13.34 -1.93 17.60
CA ARG A 3 -13.24 -2.27 16.16
C ARG A 3 -13.42 -0.96 15.38
N ILE A 4 -12.33 -0.27 15.11
CA ILE A 4 -12.30 0.81 14.13
C ILE A 4 -12.83 0.20 12.84
N SER A 5 -13.94 0.72 12.33
CA SER A 5 -14.54 0.29 11.07
C SER A 5 -13.46 0.18 10.00
N GLN A 6 -13.06 -1.06 9.69
CA GLN A 6 -11.94 -1.41 8.79
C GLN A 6 -12.26 -1.12 7.32
N LYS A 7 -13.51 -0.76 6.99
CA LYS A 7 -13.91 -0.43 5.62
C LYS A 7 -13.10 0.77 5.16
N ARG A 8 -12.12 0.52 4.27
CA ARG A 8 -11.21 1.51 3.64
C ARG A 8 -10.08 2.03 4.55
N ARG A 9 -9.33 1.13 5.19
CA ARG A 9 -8.04 1.46 5.80
C ARG A 9 -6.85 1.30 4.86
N LEU A 10 -6.96 0.40 3.89
CA LEU A 10 -5.90 0.06 2.97
C LEU A 10 -6.07 0.72 1.60
N MET A 11 -4.95 1.11 1.02
CA MET A 11 -4.81 1.58 -0.35
C MET A 11 -3.67 0.81 -1.00
N VAL A 12 -3.83 0.45 -2.27
CA VAL A 12 -2.75 -0.13 -3.08
C VAL A 12 -2.34 0.82 -4.19
N ILE A 13 -1.03 0.92 -4.39
CA ILE A 13 -0.39 1.69 -5.45
C ILE A 13 0.48 0.76 -6.28
N LYS A 14 0.54 0.99 -7.59
CA LYS A 14 1.32 0.18 -8.52
C LYS A 14 2.44 1.01 -9.12
N TYR A 15 3.67 0.51 -9.06
CA TYR A 15 4.83 1.09 -9.75
C TYR A 15 5.49 0.08 -10.69
N GLN A 16 6.17 0.60 -11.71
CA GLN A 16 6.94 -0.20 -12.66
C GLN A 16 8.46 -0.05 -12.48
N ASN A 17 8.90 1.00 -11.77
CA ASN A 17 10.30 1.37 -11.58
C ASN A 17 10.68 1.27 -10.09
N GLN A 18 11.80 0.60 -9.80
CA GLN A 18 12.38 0.48 -8.46
C GLN A 18 12.63 1.84 -7.80
N ARG A 19 13.10 2.84 -8.57
CA ARG A 19 13.41 4.17 -8.04
C ARG A 19 12.19 4.84 -7.41
N ASP A 20 11.01 4.67 -7.99
CA ASP A 20 9.78 5.25 -7.44
C ASP A 20 9.31 4.50 -6.20
N VAL A 21 9.52 3.18 -6.18
CA VAL A 21 9.28 2.34 -5.00
C VAL A 21 10.16 2.79 -3.83
N ASP A 22 11.47 2.93 -4.04
CA ASP A 22 12.43 3.31 -3.00
C ASP A 22 12.15 4.71 -2.43
N ARG A 23 11.78 5.65 -3.30
CA ARG A 23 11.39 7.00 -2.88
C ARG A 23 10.13 6.98 -2.04
N LEU A 24 9.11 6.22 -2.45
CA LEU A 24 7.86 6.14 -1.69
C LEU A 24 8.07 5.43 -0.35
N ASP A 25 8.78 4.31 -0.35
CA ASP A 25 9.18 3.58 0.86
C ASP A 25 9.86 4.51 1.88
N THR A 26 10.81 5.33 1.41
CA THR A 26 11.49 6.34 2.25
C THR A 26 10.52 7.36 2.83
N CYS A 27 9.62 7.94 2.01
CA CYS A 27 8.60 8.87 2.49
C CYS A 27 7.68 8.23 3.54
N LEU A 28 7.21 7.00 3.28
CA LEU A 28 6.30 6.29 4.18
C LEU A 28 6.97 5.92 5.51
N LYS A 29 8.24 5.51 5.47
CA LYS A 29 9.06 5.24 6.68
C LYS A 29 9.26 6.49 7.52
N MET A 30 9.61 7.62 6.91
CA MET A 30 9.78 8.90 7.63
C MET A 30 8.50 9.36 8.32
N CYS A 31 7.34 9.11 7.71
CA CYS A 31 6.05 9.47 8.26
C CYS A 31 5.39 8.35 9.09
N CYS A 32 6.11 7.26 9.35
CA CYS A 32 5.64 6.11 10.12
C CYS A 32 4.32 5.50 9.61
N PHE A 33 4.07 5.55 8.29
CA PHE A 33 2.91 4.87 7.71
C PHE A 33 3.17 3.35 7.68
N PRO A 34 2.28 2.52 8.25
CA PRO A 34 2.36 1.08 8.05
C PRO A 34 2.12 0.76 6.57
N HIS A 35 3.08 0.08 5.95
CA HIS A 35 2.98 -0.33 4.55
C HIS A 35 3.77 -1.61 4.31
N VAL A 36 3.46 -2.28 3.20
CA VAL A 36 4.22 -3.43 2.71
C VAL A 36 4.37 -3.34 1.19
N ILE A 37 5.48 -3.87 0.68
CA ILE A 37 5.87 -3.78 -0.72
C ILE A 37 6.04 -5.19 -1.26
N PHE A 38 5.36 -5.47 -2.37
CA PHE A 38 5.49 -6.74 -3.09
C PHE A 38 6.00 -6.48 -4.51
N LYS A 39 6.99 -7.27 -4.92
CA LYS A 39 7.34 -7.44 -6.32
C LYS A 39 6.48 -8.57 -6.86
N GLU A 40 5.49 -8.26 -7.68
CA GLU A 40 4.55 -9.26 -8.18
C GLU A 40 5.18 -10.12 -9.27
N TYR A 41 5.81 -9.50 -10.26
CA TYR A 41 6.54 -10.18 -11.32
C TYR A 41 7.48 -9.23 -12.08
N GLU A 42 8.47 -9.81 -12.76
CA GLU A 42 9.42 -9.12 -13.63
C GLU A 42 8.96 -9.20 -15.09
N PHE A 43 9.13 -8.12 -15.83
CA PHE A 43 8.88 -8.07 -17.27
C PHE A 43 10.15 -8.42 -18.04
N VAL A 44 9.99 -9.12 -19.17
CA VAL A 44 11.06 -9.32 -20.14
C VAL A 44 11.42 -7.94 -20.73
N GLY A 45 12.51 -7.34 -20.27
CA GLY A 45 12.88 -5.95 -20.56
C GLY A 45 13.36 -5.14 -19.35
N GLY A 46 13.36 -5.71 -18.14
CA GLY A 46 14.03 -5.14 -16.97
C GLY A 46 13.15 -4.29 -16.04
N GLY A 47 11.87 -4.10 -16.37
CA GLY A 47 10.88 -3.54 -15.45
C GLY A 47 10.29 -4.61 -14.52
N ALA A 48 9.57 -4.20 -13.48
CA ALA A 48 8.80 -5.13 -12.64
C ALA A 48 7.51 -4.47 -12.15
N LEU A 49 6.44 -5.24 -11.95
CA LEU A 49 5.23 -4.72 -11.32
C LEU A 49 5.39 -4.79 -9.81
N TRP A 50 5.38 -3.63 -9.16
CA TRP A 50 5.40 -3.49 -7.71
C TRP A 50 4.02 -3.09 -7.21
N LYS A 51 3.56 -3.72 -6.13
CA LYS A 51 2.38 -3.30 -5.38
C LYS A 51 2.79 -2.84 -4.00
N ILE A 52 2.38 -1.63 -3.64
CA ILE A 52 2.63 -1.03 -2.33
C ILE A 52 1.29 -0.88 -1.64
N TYR A 53 1.09 -1.62 -0.56
CA TYR A 53 -0.10 -1.56 0.28
C TYR A 53 0.18 -0.61 1.45
N ILE A 54 -0.70 0.37 1.66
CA ILE A 54 -0.53 1.43 2.66
C ILE A 54 -1.76 1.41 3.58
N ASP A 55 -1.54 1.28 4.89
CA ASP A 55 -2.58 1.48 5.90
C ASP A 55 -2.53 2.94 6.37
N ARG A 56 -3.66 3.65 6.24
CA ARG A 56 -3.77 5.02 6.75
C ARG A 56 -3.68 5.10 8.28
N GLY A 57 -3.86 3.99 8.99
CA GLY A 57 -3.96 3.97 10.44
C GLY A 57 -5.08 4.87 10.94
N ASN A 58 -4.72 5.85 11.77
CA ASN A 58 -5.64 6.86 12.29
C ASN A 58 -5.67 8.15 11.45
N LEU A 59 -4.87 8.24 10.38
CA LEU A 59 -4.75 9.43 9.54
C LEU A 59 -5.87 9.52 8.50
N THR A 60 -6.09 10.72 7.99
CA THR A 60 -7.01 10.96 6.88
C THR A 60 -6.37 10.56 5.55
N TRP A 61 -7.19 10.14 4.58
CA TRP A 61 -6.68 9.86 3.23
C TRP A 61 -6.03 11.09 2.58
N LYS A 62 -6.46 12.31 2.92
CA LYS A 62 -5.82 13.53 2.44
C LYS A 62 -4.35 13.62 2.88
N GLN A 63 -4.05 13.23 4.13
CA GLN A 63 -2.68 13.20 4.64
C GLN A 63 -1.85 12.12 3.97
N VAL A 64 -2.40 10.91 3.80
CA VAL A 64 -1.70 9.83 3.09
C VAL A 64 -1.39 10.24 1.64
N MET A 65 -2.36 10.82 0.94
CA MET A 65 -2.19 11.26 -0.44
C MET A 65 -1.18 12.40 -0.59
N ALA A 66 -1.05 13.27 0.41
CA ALA A 66 -0.03 14.31 0.40
C ALA A 66 1.38 13.70 0.34
N GLU A 67 1.62 12.60 1.05
CA GLU A 67 2.91 11.90 1.06
C GLU A 67 3.12 11.03 -0.17
N VAL A 68 2.09 10.31 -0.61
CA VAL A 68 2.12 9.52 -1.85
C VAL A 68 2.46 10.40 -3.06
N ASN A 69 1.85 11.60 -3.14
CA ASN A 69 2.03 12.50 -4.27
C ASN A 69 3.38 13.22 -4.27
N ARG A 70 4.24 13.08 -3.23
CA ARG A 70 5.60 13.65 -3.25
C ARG A 70 6.53 12.95 -4.22
N VAL A 71 6.24 11.70 -4.56
CA VAL A 71 7.08 10.90 -5.46
C VAL A 71 6.63 11.09 -6.90
N HIS A 72 5.39 10.68 -7.19
CA HIS A 72 4.76 10.82 -8.50
C HIS A 72 3.24 10.67 -8.38
N ALA A 73 2.48 11.36 -9.23
CA ALA A 73 1.04 11.16 -9.34
C ALA A 73 0.75 9.72 -9.80
N THR A 74 0.08 8.93 -8.96
CA THR A 74 -0.06 7.49 -9.20
C THR A 74 -1.52 7.07 -9.08
N LYS A 75 -1.96 6.16 -9.96
CA LYS A 75 -3.26 5.51 -9.84
C LYS A 75 -3.25 4.64 -8.58
N PHE A 76 -4.30 4.75 -7.77
CA PHE A 76 -4.46 3.97 -6.55
C PHE A 76 -5.85 3.33 -6.50
N GLU A 77 -5.95 2.24 -5.75
CA GLU A 77 -7.21 1.54 -5.48
C GLU A 77 -7.37 1.38 -3.97
N PHE A 78 -8.57 1.64 -3.43
CA PHE A 78 -8.87 1.33 -2.04
C PHE A 78 -9.21 -0.15 -1.90
N ILE A 79 -8.62 -0.80 -0.90
CA ILE A 79 -8.90 -2.20 -0.60
C ILE A 79 -10.02 -2.27 0.44
N ASN A 80 -11.09 -2.99 0.10
CA ASN A 80 -12.29 -3.12 0.91
C ASN A 80 -12.78 -4.58 1.01
N ASP A 81 -11.85 -5.53 0.87
CA ASP A 81 -12.10 -6.97 0.96
C ASP A 81 -11.93 -7.53 2.38
N GLY A 82 -11.53 -6.69 3.35
CA GLY A 82 -11.24 -7.10 4.73
C GLY A 82 -9.75 -7.30 5.01
N SER A 83 -8.87 -7.07 4.03
CA SER A 83 -7.42 -7.11 4.23
C SER A 83 -6.94 -6.01 5.19
N TYR A 84 -5.88 -6.31 5.95
CA TYR A 84 -5.26 -5.39 6.91
C TYR A 84 -3.75 -5.61 7.02
N ILE A 85 -3.02 -4.61 7.51
CA ILE A 85 -1.59 -4.72 7.82
C ILE A 85 -1.42 -4.82 9.34
N GLN A 86 -0.65 -5.80 9.79
CA GLN A 86 -0.26 -5.97 11.18
C GLN A 86 1.18 -6.49 11.25
N ASP A 87 1.99 -5.93 12.14
CA ASP A 87 3.39 -6.36 12.38
C ASP A 87 4.23 -6.46 11.09
N GLY A 88 4.05 -5.49 10.19
CA GLY A 88 4.77 -5.42 8.90
C GLY A 88 4.33 -6.48 7.88
N ARG A 89 3.18 -7.14 8.07
CA ARG A 89 2.64 -8.17 7.17
C ARG A 89 1.23 -7.81 6.71
N LEU A 90 0.94 -8.09 5.44
CA LEU A 90 -0.42 -8.02 4.90
C LEU A 90 -1.15 -9.32 5.20
N TYR A 91 -2.32 -9.22 5.81
CA TYR A 91 -3.25 -10.31 6.04
C TYR A 91 -4.45 -10.11 5.12
N THR A 92 -4.73 -11.11 4.29
CA THR A 92 -5.92 -11.16 3.43
C THR A 92 -6.90 -12.17 4.01
N PRO A 93 -8.21 -11.88 4.01
CA PRO A 93 -9.20 -12.88 4.41
C PRO A 93 -9.14 -14.07 3.45
N LEU A 94 -9.14 -15.29 4.01
CA LEU A 94 -9.20 -16.50 3.22
C LEU A 94 -10.46 -16.46 2.35
N VAL A 95 -10.28 -16.39 1.03
CA VAL A 95 -11.36 -16.65 0.09
C VAL A 95 -11.61 -18.15 0.16
N ILE A 96 -12.59 -18.57 0.96
CA ILE A 96 -13.13 -19.92 0.86
C ILE A 96 -13.79 -19.99 -0.52
N GLN A 97 -13.07 -20.52 -1.51
CA GLN A 97 -13.68 -20.91 -2.76
C GLN A 97 -14.67 -22.03 -2.42
N LYS A 98 -15.96 -21.74 -2.58
CA LYS A 98 -17.04 -22.73 -2.49
C LYS A 98 -17.00 -23.65 -3.70
#